data_AF-A0AB37TNW5-F1
#
_entry.id   AF-A0AB37TNW5-F1
#
_cell.length_a   1.000
_cell.length_b   1.000
_cell.length_c   1.000
_cell.angle_alpha   90.00
_cell.angle_beta   90.00
_cell.angle_gamma   90.00
#
_symmetry.space_group_name_H-M   'P 1'
#
loop_
_entity.id
_entity.type
_entity.pdbx_description
1 polymer ?
#
loop_
_entity_poly.entity_id
_entity_poly.type
_entity_poly.pdbx_seq_one_letter_code
_entity_poly.pdbx_strand_id
1 'polypeptide(L)'
;MEGFAGRTDAPKVLADRLGRRLSEQLRTGGPINDPVGWLIGRGLPQRQQCGDVRCDDRMLLDSGRDCPRCEDRREDRRAQRRKVAGDVEAALPHVSEDERRVVAAKQLHQEVMARTWARVAEREQVRARQAAVKARVDAAAWQVPADQAASVRPVVKPGLRPVAAPDMAVVDQGPGLILENLTRNQVRDWRVRAMKDPQVVFDHVDRYGEASARRLFTVRLVDQVQRLAGLGHLNLGYIPWELS
;
A
#
# COMPACT_ATOMS: atom_id res chain seq x y z
N MET A 1 -12.85 -5.56 -1.87
CA MET A 1 -11.86 -5.53 -2.97
C MET A 1 -10.90 -6.66 -2.70
N GLU A 2 -10.88 -7.68 -3.56
CA GLU A 2 -10.01 -8.84 -3.40
C GLU A 2 -8.65 -8.53 -4.06
N GLY A 3 -7.54 -8.88 -3.40
CA GLY A 3 -6.19 -8.63 -3.92
C GLY A 3 -5.82 -9.58 -5.06
N PHE A 4 -4.76 -9.26 -5.82
CA PHE A 4 -4.37 -10.01 -7.03
C PHE A 4 -4.14 -11.51 -6.82
N ALA A 5 -3.66 -11.93 -5.65
CA ALA A 5 -3.37 -13.32 -5.32
C ALA A 5 -4.57 -14.09 -4.72
N GLY A 6 -5.72 -13.44 -4.51
CA GLY A 6 -6.80 -14.01 -3.71
C GLY A 6 -6.42 -14.18 -2.23
N ARG A 7 -7.39 -14.49 -1.35
CA ARG A 7 -7.13 -14.60 0.09
C ARG A 7 -6.24 -15.80 0.48
N THR A 8 -6.31 -16.89 -0.27
CA THR A 8 -5.60 -18.13 0.03
C THR A 8 -4.09 -18.01 -0.26
N ASP A 9 -3.72 -17.46 -1.42
CA ASP A 9 -2.31 -17.41 -1.84
C ASP A 9 -1.61 -16.11 -1.40
N ALA A 10 -2.37 -15.06 -1.03
CA ALA A 10 -1.81 -13.78 -0.61
C ALA A 10 -0.74 -13.87 0.50
N PRO A 11 -0.91 -14.67 1.59
CA PRO A 11 0.12 -14.79 2.62
C PRO A 11 1.43 -15.36 2.08
N LYS A 12 1.35 -16.39 1.23
CA LYS A 12 2.53 -17.03 0.62
C LYS A 12 3.22 -16.09 -0.36
N VAL A 13 2.47 -15.44 -1.25
CA VAL A 13 3.00 -14.47 -2.20
C VAL A 13 3.70 -13.31 -1.48
N LEU A 14 3.12 -12.83 -0.36
CA LEU A 14 3.73 -11.80 0.47
C LEU A 14 5.02 -12.29 1.15
N ALA A 15 5.00 -13.49 1.73
CA ALA A 15 6.17 -14.08 2.38
C ALA A 15 7.33 -14.27 1.39
N ASP A 16 7.06 -14.86 0.22
CA ASP A 16 8.05 -15.06 -0.84
C ASP A 16 8.61 -13.71 -1.31
N ARG A 17 7.75 -12.69 -1.44
CA ARG A 17 8.16 -11.32 -1.79
C ARG A 17 9.09 -10.71 -0.76
N LEU A 18 8.75 -10.81 0.53
CA LEU A 18 9.58 -10.28 1.61
C LEU A 18 10.91 -11.05 1.71
N GLY A 19 10.88 -12.37 1.55
CA GLY A 19 12.07 -13.22 1.53
C GLY A 19 13.07 -12.78 0.46
N ARG A 20 12.64 -12.63 -0.79
CA ARG A 20 13.51 -12.16 -1.88
C ARG A 20 14.14 -10.78 -1.59
N ARG A 21 13.35 -9.85 -1.05
CA ARG A 21 13.83 -8.50 -0.74
C ARG A 21 14.81 -8.49 0.43
N LEU A 22 14.58 -9.36 1.41
CA LEU A 22 15.49 -9.54 2.53
C LEU A 22 16.81 -10.14 2.04
N SER A 23 16.78 -11.18 1.21
CA SER A 23 17.98 -11.77 0.60
C SER A 23 18.78 -10.72 -0.18
N GLU A 24 18.12 -9.88 -0.98
CA GLU A 24 18.79 -8.80 -1.70
C GLU A 24 19.38 -7.74 -0.76
N GLN A 25 18.64 -7.34 0.28
CA GLN A 25 19.12 -6.39 1.27
C GLN A 25 20.40 -6.90 1.97
N LEU A 26 20.43 -8.18 2.35
CA LEU A 26 21.59 -8.78 2.99
C LEU A 26 22.78 -8.88 2.03
N ARG A 27 22.53 -9.07 0.72
CA ARG A 27 23.58 -9.17 -0.30
C ARG A 27 24.22 -7.83 -0.64
N THR A 28 23.43 -6.74 -0.73
CA THR A 28 23.92 -5.46 -1.28
C THR A 28 23.82 -4.27 -0.33
N GLY A 29 23.01 -4.37 0.72
CA GLY A 29 22.63 -3.23 1.56
C GLY A 29 23.06 -3.33 3.02
N GLY A 30 23.63 -4.46 3.45
CA GLY A 30 24.03 -4.69 4.84
C GLY A 30 22.84 -4.93 5.79
N PRO A 31 23.11 -4.99 7.11
CA PRO A 31 22.11 -5.30 8.11
C PRO A 31 20.98 -4.26 8.18
N ILE A 32 19.79 -4.72 8.59
CA ILE A 32 18.61 -3.86 8.76
C ILE A 32 18.57 -3.34 10.20
N ASN A 33 18.87 -2.06 10.38
CA ASN A 33 18.88 -1.43 11.71
C ASN A 33 17.49 -0.92 12.15
N ASP A 34 16.56 -0.73 11.21
CA ASP A 34 15.16 -0.37 11.48
C ASP A 34 14.24 -1.32 10.67
N PRO A 35 13.79 -2.44 11.27
CA PRO A 35 12.96 -3.42 10.58
C PRO A 35 11.60 -2.86 10.15
N VAL A 36 11.01 -1.98 10.95
CA VAL A 36 9.68 -1.40 10.66
C VAL A 36 9.81 -0.38 9.54
N GLY A 37 10.78 0.52 9.62
CA GLY A 37 11.08 1.47 8.54
C GLY A 37 11.48 0.76 7.25
N TRP A 38 12.21 -0.36 7.34
CA TRP A 38 12.52 -1.19 6.18
C TRP A 38 11.26 -1.81 5.58
N LEU A 39 10.36 -2.37 6.37
CA LEU A 39 9.10 -2.91 5.87
C LEU A 39 8.27 -1.83 5.18
N ILE A 40 8.08 -0.68 5.80
CA ILE A 40 7.24 0.40 5.24
C ILE A 40 7.90 1.05 4.01
N GLY A 41 9.20 1.30 4.03
CA GLY A 41 9.90 2.01 2.96
C GLY A 41 10.37 1.11 1.82
N ARG A 42 10.63 -0.18 2.07
CA ARG A 42 11.25 -1.10 1.09
C ARG A 42 10.57 -2.45 0.98
N GLY A 43 10.13 -3.06 2.07
CA GLY A 43 9.63 -4.44 2.10
C GLY A 43 8.22 -4.59 1.55
N LEU A 44 7.32 -3.67 1.90
CA LEU A 44 5.90 -3.70 1.57
C LEU A 44 5.52 -2.98 0.27
N PRO A 45 6.11 -1.81 -0.08
CA PRO A 45 5.72 -1.09 -1.28
C PRO A 45 5.89 -1.93 -2.55
N GLN A 46 4.93 -1.86 -3.47
CA GLN A 46 5.05 -2.54 -4.75
C GLN A 46 6.14 -1.87 -5.60
N ARG A 47 7.09 -2.66 -6.13
CA ARG A 47 8.19 -2.21 -6.98
C ARG A 47 7.88 -2.54 -8.43
N GLN A 48 6.99 -1.75 -9.02
CA GLN A 48 6.61 -1.91 -10.43
C GLN A 48 7.79 -1.55 -11.35
N GLN A 49 8.38 -2.54 -12.03
CA GLN A 49 9.41 -2.30 -13.06
C GLN A 49 8.80 -2.07 -14.46
N CYS A 50 7.51 -2.38 -14.62
CA CYS A 50 6.76 -2.14 -15.84
C CYS A 50 5.38 -1.56 -15.54
N GLY A 51 4.64 -1.19 -16.59
CA GLY A 51 3.30 -0.63 -16.45
C GLY A 51 2.20 -1.67 -16.19
N ASP A 52 2.53 -2.94 -15.94
CA ASP A 52 1.54 -3.91 -15.48
C ASP A 52 1.35 -3.73 -13.97
N VAL A 53 0.11 -3.45 -13.55
CA VAL A 53 -0.26 -3.23 -12.15
C VAL A 53 -0.06 -4.46 -11.28
N ARG A 54 0.06 -5.65 -11.87
CA ARG A 54 0.35 -6.92 -11.18
C ARG A 54 1.85 -7.16 -11.04
N CYS A 55 2.70 -6.37 -11.70
CA CYS A 55 4.15 -6.56 -11.65
C CYS A 55 4.69 -6.09 -10.29
N ASP A 56 5.39 -6.97 -9.60
CA ASP A 56 6.25 -6.63 -8.48
C ASP A 56 7.63 -7.25 -8.71
N ASP A 57 8.62 -6.38 -8.91
CA ASP A 57 10.02 -6.78 -9.05
C ASP A 57 10.24 -7.92 -10.07
N ARG A 58 9.65 -7.76 -11.26
CA ARG A 58 9.67 -8.72 -12.39
C ARG A 58 8.89 -10.00 -12.19
N MET A 59 8.09 -10.13 -11.13
CA MET A 59 7.15 -11.24 -10.99
C MET A 59 5.70 -10.74 -10.90
N LEU A 60 4.77 -11.58 -11.31
CA LEU A 60 3.34 -11.28 -11.24
C LEU A 60 2.79 -11.65 -9.86
N LEU A 61 2.07 -10.72 -9.24
CA LEU A 61 1.48 -10.92 -7.90
C LEU A 61 0.36 -11.96 -7.89
N ASP A 62 -0.32 -12.19 -9.01
CA ASP A 62 -1.43 -13.14 -9.10
C ASP A 62 -0.97 -14.61 -9.17
N SER A 63 0.21 -14.85 -9.75
CA SER A 63 0.67 -16.18 -10.10
C SER A 63 2.08 -16.51 -9.59
N GLY A 64 2.82 -15.52 -9.08
CA GLY A 64 4.21 -15.68 -8.64
C GLY A 64 5.21 -15.96 -9.76
N ARG A 65 4.77 -15.99 -11.03
CA ARG A 65 5.60 -16.25 -12.21
C ARG A 65 6.36 -15.01 -12.66
N ASP A 66 7.37 -15.21 -13.50
CA ASP A 66 8.05 -14.12 -14.19
C ASP A 66 7.05 -13.27 -15.01
N CYS A 67 7.24 -11.95 -14.94
CA CYS A 67 6.41 -10.99 -15.64
C CYS A 67 6.86 -10.91 -17.11
N PRO A 68 6.00 -11.31 -18.09
CA PRO A 68 6.38 -11.32 -19.49
C PRO A 68 6.76 -9.92 -19.99
N ARG A 69 6.07 -8.87 -19.55
CA ARG A 69 6.44 -7.47 -19.89
C ARG A 69 7.80 -7.05 -19.37
N CYS A 70 8.24 -7.60 -18.23
CA CYS A 70 9.59 -7.34 -17.72
C CYS A 70 10.64 -8.07 -18.55
N GLU A 71 10.35 -9.28 -19.03
CA GLU A 71 11.22 -10.04 -19.91
C GLU A 71 11.32 -9.41 -21.30
N ASP A 72 10.20 -9.00 -21.91
CA ASP A 72 10.19 -8.25 -23.18
C ASP A 72 11.08 -7.00 -23.07
N ARG A 73 10.92 -6.22 -22.01
CA ARG A 73 11.77 -5.04 -21.75
C ARG A 73 13.24 -5.38 -21.56
N ARG A 74 13.56 -6.58 -21.06
CA ARG A 74 14.93 -7.04 -20.90
C ARG A 74 15.52 -7.41 -22.25
N GLU A 75 14.75 -8.10 -23.09
CA GLU A 75 15.13 -8.38 -24.47
C GLU A 75 15.30 -7.11 -25.29
N ASP A 76 14.41 -6.13 -25.18
CA ASP A 76 14.55 -4.82 -25.83
C ASP A 76 15.86 -4.13 -25.44
N ARG A 77 16.21 -4.14 -24.14
CA ARG A 77 17.47 -3.57 -23.66
C ARG A 77 18.68 -4.33 -24.19
N ARG A 78 18.60 -5.67 -24.29
CA ARG A 78 19.67 -6.51 -24.85
C ARG A 78 19.83 -6.22 -26.35
N ALA A 79 18.74 -6.12 -27.09
CA ALA A 79 18.73 -5.78 -28.50
C ALA A 79 19.33 -4.39 -28.75
N GLN A 80 18.95 -3.37 -27.96
CA GLN A 80 19.55 -2.04 -28.06
C GLN A 80 21.07 -2.07 -27.82
N ARG A 81 21.52 -2.78 -26.78
CA ARG A 81 22.97 -2.90 -26.50
C ARG A 81 23.73 -3.58 -27.63
N ARG A 82 23.18 -4.67 -28.20
CA ARG A 82 23.77 -5.36 -29.36
C ARG A 82 23.81 -4.44 -30.58
N LYS A 83 22.73 -3.70 -30.83
CA LYS A 83 22.68 -2.72 -31.92
C LYS A 83 23.76 -1.65 -31.77
N VAL A 84 23.85 -0.99 -30.62
CA VAL A 84 24.86 0.05 -30.38
C VAL A 84 26.28 -0.52 -30.47
N ALA A 85 26.51 -1.72 -29.94
CA ALA A 85 27.81 -2.37 -30.07
C ALA A 85 28.17 -2.63 -31.54
N GLY A 86 27.24 -3.15 -32.35
CA GLY A 86 27.44 -3.36 -33.78
C GLY A 86 27.65 -2.06 -34.56
N ASP A 87 26.90 -1.01 -34.24
CA ASP A 87 27.06 0.32 -34.84
C ASP A 87 28.46 0.90 -34.53
N VAL A 88 28.96 0.72 -33.30
CA VAL A 88 30.32 1.16 -32.90
C VAL A 88 31.41 0.34 -33.55
N GLU A 89 31.23 -0.98 -33.66
CA GLU A 89 32.17 -1.87 -34.34
C GLU A 89 32.32 -1.52 -35.82
N ALA A 90 31.20 -1.27 -36.51
CA ALA A 90 31.19 -0.84 -37.90
C ALA A 90 31.85 0.55 -38.09
N ALA A 91 31.67 1.46 -37.14
CA ALA A 91 32.24 2.81 -37.21
C ALA A 91 33.74 2.86 -36.84
N LEU A 92 34.21 1.95 -36.00
CA LEU A 92 35.58 1.93 -35.45
C LEU A 92 36.24 0.56 -35.60
N PRO A 93 36.46 0.07 -36.84
CA PRO A 93 36.94 -1.29 -37.08
C PRO A 93 38.37 -1.53 -36.58
N HIS A 94 39.22 -0.50 -36.57
CA HIS A 94 40.64 -0.60 -36.20
C HIS A 94 40.94 -0.29 -34.73
N VAL A 95 39.92 0.05 -33.95
CA VAL A 95 40.04 0.37 -32.53
C VAL A 95 40.05 -0.93 -31.71
N SER A 96 40.63 -0.94 -30.52
CA SER A 96 40.60 -2.14 -29.66
C SER A 96 39.18 -2.45 -29.18
N GLU A 97 38.91 -3.70 -28.79
CA GLU A 97 37.59 -4.08 -28.29
C GLU A 97 37.20 -3.32 -27.01
N ASP A 98 38.16 -3.10 -26.10
CA ASP A 98 37.90 -2.37 -24.86
C ASP A 98 37.56 -0.90 -25.10
N GLU A 99 38.26 -0.25 -26.02
CA GLU A 99 37.93 1.12 -26.43
C GLU A 99 36.55 1.19 -27.11
N ARG A 100 36.21 0.23 -27.97
CA ARG A 100 34.86 0.12 -28.55
C ARG A 100 33.80 -0.05 -27.47
N ARG A 101 34.05 -0.86 -26.43
CA ARG A 101 33.11 -1.05 -25.30
C ARG A 101 32.89 0.26 -24.54
N VAL A 102 33.94 1.05 -24.30
CA VAL A 102 33.83 2.36 -23.65
C VAL A 102 32.99 3.32 -24.51
N VAL A 103 33.23 3.36 -25.81
CA VAL A 103 32.44 4.19 -26.74
C VAL A 103 30.97 3.75 -26.76
N ALA A 104 30.70 2.45 -26.86
CA ALA A 104 29.33 1.91 -26.84
C ALA A 104 28.60 2.22 -25.53
N ALA A 105 29.28 2.11 -24.38
CA ALA A 105 28.72 2.47 -23.09
C ALA A 105 28.36 3.97 -23.02
N LYS A 106 29.24 4.84 -23.53
CA LYS A 106 28.99 6.28 -23.59
C LYS A 106 27.79 6.62 -24.50
N GLN A 107 27.71 6.00 -25.67
CA GLN A 107 26.57 6.18 -26.59
C GLN A 107 25.26 5.70 -25.96
N LEU A 108 25.23 4.51 -25.37
CA LEU A 108 24.06 3.99 -24.64
C LEU A 108 23.61 4.95 -23.52
N HIS A 109 24.55 5.49 -22.76
CA HIS A 109 24.25 6.46 -21.71
C HIS A 109 23.60 7.73 -22.28
N GLN A 110 24.16 8.28 -23.35
CA GLN A 110 23.62 9.46 -24.03
C GLN A 110 22.20 9.22 -24.57
N GLU A 111 21.96 8.08 -25.22
CA GLU A 111 20.63 7.70 -25.73
C GLU A 111 19.60 7.57 -24.60
N VAL A 112 19.97 6.91 -23.50
CA VAL A 112 19.09 6.76 -22.33
C VAL A 112 18.75 8.13 -21.75
N MET A 113 19.76 9.00 -21.57
CA MET A 113 19.55 10.35 -21.06
C MET A 113 18.64 11.18 -21.98
N ALA A 114 18.89 11.16 -23.29
CA ALA A 114 18.05 11.85 -24.27
C ALA A 114 16.59 11.38 -24.21
N ARG A 115 16.36 10.06 -24.14
CA ARG A 115 15.01 9.48 -23.98
C ARG A 115 14.34 9.92 -22.66
N THR A 116 15.10 10.02 -21.57
CA THR A 116 14.55 10.49 -20.29
C THR A 116 14.13 11.97 -20.36
N TRP A 117 14.95 12.83 -20.94
CA TRP A 117 14.63 14.25 -21.11
C TRP A 117 13.43 14.47 -22.02
N ALA A 118 13.34 13.73 -23.13
CA ALA A 118 12.19 13.79 -24.03
C ALA A 118 10.88 13.44 -23.31
N ARG A 119 10.88 12.41 -22.46
CA ARG A 119 9.70 12.03 -21.65
C ARG A 119 9.31 13.07 -20.61
N VAL A 120 10.29 13.75 -20.01
CA VAL A 120 10.03 14.85 -19.07
C VAL A 120 9.34 15.99 -19.81
N ALA A 121 9.91 16.41 -20.94
CA ALA A 121 9.34 17.47 -21.78
C ALA A 121 7.92 17.13 -22.27
N GLU A 122 7.69 15.89 -22.70
CA GLU A 122 6.36 15.43 -23.12
C GLU A 122 5.34 15.53 -21.97
N ARG A 123 5.72 15.13 -20.76
CA ARG A 123 4.83 15.23 -19.58
C ARG A 123 4.51 16.68 -19.24
N GLU A 124 5.49 17.57 -19.33
CA GLU A 124 5.29 19.00 -19.13
C GLU A 124 4.31 19.57 -20.17
N GLN A 125 4.46 19.20 -21.45
CA GLN A 125 3.52 19.60 -22.49
C GLN A 125 2.10 19.08 -22.24
N VAL A 126 1.95 17.82 -21.83
CA VAL A 126 0.64 17.24 -21.51
C VAL A 126 0.01 17.98 -20.32
N ARG A 127 0.78 18.27 -19.27
CA ARG A 127 0.30 19.05 -18.10
C ARG A 127 -0.11 20.46 -18.50
N ALA A 128 0.67 21.14 -19.34
CA ALA A 128 0.32 22.47 -19.85
C ALA A 128 -0.97 22.45 -20.67
N ARG A 129 -1.16 21.45 -21.54
CA ARG A 129 -2.40 21.25 -22.30
C ARG A 129 -3.60 21.00 -21.38
N GLN A 130 -3.44 20.14 -20.37
CA GLN A 130 -4.49 19.86 -19.39
C GLN A 130 -4.84 21.11 -18.57
N ALA A 131 -3.84 21.90 -18.16
CA ALA A 131 -4.06 23.15 -17.45
C ALA A 131 -4.80 24.17 -18.33
N ALA A 132 -4.46 24.28 -19.62
CA ALA A 132 -5.16 25.15 -20.55
C ALA A 132 -6.61 24.73 -20.79
N VAL A 133 -6.88 23.43 -20.95
CA VAL A 133 -8.25 22.91 -21.05
C VAL A 133 -9.04 23.19 -19.78
N LYS A 134 -8.45 22.93 -18.61
CA LYS A 134 -9.08 23.21 -17.32
C LYS A 134 -9.39 24.70 -17.17
N ALA A 135 -8.45 25.59 -17.49
CA ALA A 135 -8.66 27.04 -17.42
C ALA A 135 -9.80 27.51 -18.34
N ARG A 136 -9.95 26.91 -19.53
CA ARG A 136 -11.08 27.21 -20.43
C ARG A 136 -12.42 26.75 -19.86
N VAL A 137 -12.47 25.54 -19.28
CA VAL A 137 -13.68 25.01 -18.63
C VAL A 137 -14.06 25.87 -17.42
N ASP A 138 -13.08 26.20 -16.58
CA ASP A 138 -13.28 27.05 -15.41
C ASP A 138 -13.81 28.43 -15.86
N ALA A 139 -13.18 29.09 -16.84
CA ALA A 139 -13.62 30.38 -17.36
C ALA A 139 -15.05 30.36 -17.92
N ALA A 140 -15.45 29.28 -18.62
CA ALA A 140 -16.81 29.11 -19.11
C ALA A 140 -17.83 28.93 -17.97
N ALA A 141 -17.45 28.29 -16.86
CA ALA A 141 -18.31 28.14 -15.69
C ALA A 141 -18.60 29.48 -14.97
N TRP A 142 -17.66 30.44 -15.01
CA TRP A 142 -17.86 31.79 -14.48
C TRP A 142 -18.70 32.70 -15.39
N GLN A 143 -18.95 32.30 -16.64
CA GLN A 143 -19.74 33.05 -17.62
C GLN A 143 -21.21 32.63 -17.71
N VAL A 144 -21.68 31.68 -16.87
CA VAL A 144 -23.09 31.28 -16.83
C VAL A 144 -23.94 32.46 -16.33
N PRO A 145 -24.84 33.04 -17.15
CA PRO A 145 -25.67 34.17 -16.73
C PRO A 145 -26.63 33.76 -15.62
N ALA A 146 -26.80 34.60 -14.60
CA ALA A 146 -27.63 34.39 -13.42
C ALA A 146 -29.15 34.42 -13.69
N ASP A 147 -29.60 34.13 -14.92
CA ASP A 147 -30.98 34.35 -15.37
C ASP A 147 -31.79 33.07 -15.63
N GLN A 148 -31.37 31.93 -15.05
CA GLN A 148 -32.15 30.68 -15.06
C GLN A 148 -32.46 30.14 -13.65
N ALA A 149 -32.61 31.03 -12.67
CA ALA A 149 -33.21 30.69 -11.37
C ALA A 149 -34.73 30.95 -11.41
N ALA A 150 -35.46 30.19 -12.22
CA ALA A 150 -36.93 30.24 -12.22
C ALA A 150 -37.54 28.85 -11.95
N SER A 151 -38.16 28.76 -10.77
CA SER A 151 -39.19 27.80 -10.35
C SER A 151 -38.77 26.36 -10.02
N VAL A 152 -38.46 26.13 -8.74
CA VAL A 152 -38.81 24.86 -8.08
C VAL A 152 -39.62 25.21 -6.82
N ARG A 153 -40.94 24.93 -6.84
CA ARG A 153 -41.80 25.05 -5.65
C ARG A 153 -41.42 23.97 -4.63
N PRO A 154 -41.39 24.26 -3.32
CA PRO A 154 -41.10 23.25 -2.32
C PRO A 154 -42.29 22.30 -2.17
N VAL A 155 -42.08 21.01 -2.39
CA VAL A 155 -43.02 19.95 -2.03
C VAL A 155 -42.87 19.69 -0.52
N VAL A 156 -43.95 19.94 0.23
CA VAL A 156 -44.07 19.60 1.64
C VAL A 156 -44.17 18.08 1.79
N LYS A 157 -43.25 17.47 2.54
CA LYS A 157 -43.34 16.04 2.93
C LYS A 157 -44.23 15.89 4.17
N PRO A 158 -45.20 14.95 4.22
CA PRO A 158 -45.89 14.60 5.45
C PRO A 158 -44.98 13.78 6.38
N GLY A 159 -45.08 14.04 7.69
CA GLY A 159 -44.28 13.38 8.73
C GLY A 159 -44.61 11.89 8.90
N LEU A 160 -43.56 11.07 9.07
CA LEU A 160 -43.65 9.67 9.45
C LEU A 160 -43.70 9.55 10.99
N ARG A 161 -44.67 8.77 11.50
CA ARG A 161 -44.76 8.36 12.91
C ARG A 161 -43.67 7.33 13.24
N PRO A 162 -43.18 7.28 14.50
CA PRO A 162 -42.23 6.26 14.92
C PRO A 162 -42.92 4.91 15.15
N VAL A 163 -42.31 3.84 14.64
CA VAL A 163 -42.64 2.44 14.93
C VAL A 163 -41.67 1.93 15.99
N ALA A 164 -42.21 1.25 17.00
CA ALA A 164 -41.48 0.68 18.13
C ALA A 164 -40.51 -0.44 17.70
N ALA A 165 -39.37 -0.53 18.39
CA ALA A 165 -38.40 -1.61 18.26
C ALA A 165 -38.80 -2.81 19.15
N PRO A 166 -38.50 -4.06 18.75
CA PRO A 166 -38.72 -5.22 19.60
C PRO A 166 -37.52 -5.51 20.53
N ASP A 167 -37.87 -6.03 21.70
CA ASP A 167 -36.99 -6.57 22.75
C ASP A 167 -36.07 -7.68 22.24
N MET A 168 -34.83 -7.68 22.73
CA MET A 168 -33.92 -8.82 22.66
C MET A 168 -33.39 -9.14 24.06
N ALA A 169 -33.63 -10.39 24.45
CA ALA A 169 -33.36 -10.97 25.76
C ALA A 169 -31.89 -10.91 26.19
N VAL A 170 -31.69 -10.69 27.49
CA VAL A 170 -30.41 -10.76 28.19
C VAL A 170 -30.15 -12.23 28.58
N VAL A 171 -29.01 -12.77 28.14
CA VAL A 171 -28.46 -14.03 28.66
C VAL A 171 -27.45 -13.69 29.75
N ASP A 172 -27.71 -14.24 30.93
CA ASP A 172 -26.91 -14.21 32.17
C ASP A 172 -25.74 -15.20 32.10
N GLN A 173 -24.51 -14.76 32.42
CA GLN A 173 -23.39 -15.63 32.83
C GLN A 173 -22.37 -14.91 33.73
N GLY A 174 -22.27 -15.38 34.98
CA GLY A 174 -21.03 -15.50 35.78
C GLY A 174 -20.49 -14.22 36.46
N PRO A 175 -19.79 -14.33 37.61
CA PRO A 175 -19.53 -13.23 38.54
C PRO A 175 -18.54 -12.22 37.93
N GLY A 176 -19.11 -11.24 37.25
CA GLY A 176 -18.41 -10.27 36.43
C GLY A 176 -17.64 -9.25 37.25
N LEU A 177 -16.61 -8.70 36.61
CA LEU A 177 -16.18 -7.33 36.86
C LEU A 177 -17.43 -6.45 36.68
N ILE A 178 -18.12 -6.15 37.79
CA ILE A 178 -19.25 -5.22 37.80
C ILE A 178 -18.64 -3.86 37.47
N LEU A 179 -18.80 -3.42 36.22
CA LEU A 179 -18.29 -2.13 35.73
C LEU A 179 -18.75 -0.97 36.62
N GLU A 180 -19.91 -1.14 37.27
CA GLU A 180 -20.54 -0.21 38.20
C GLU A 180 -19.77 -0.04 39.52
N ASN A 181 -18.82 -0.95 39.85
CA ASN A 181 -17.97 -0.86 41.05
C ASN A 181 -16.57 -0.29 40.76
N LEU A 182 -16.26 0.05 39.50
CA LEU A 182 -14.99 0.68 39.15
C LEU A 182 -15.03 2.17 39.45
N THR A 183 -14.05 2.66 40.22
CA THR A 183 -13.85 4.09 40.38
C THR A 183 -13.43 4.73 39.05
N ARG A 184 -13.73 6.03 38.89
CA ARG A 184 -13.33 6.81 37.70
C ARG A 184 -11.82 6.70 37.41
N ASN A 185 -10.99 6.66 38.45
CA ASN A 185 -9.54 6.52 38.32
C ASN A 185 -9.15 5.15 37.80
N GLN A 186 -9.76 4.06 38.30
CA GLN A 186 -9.52 2.71 37.78
C GLN A 186 -9.91 2.58 36.31
N VAL A 187 -11.06 3.14 35.90
CA VAL A 187 -11.46 3.17 34.49
C VAL A 187 -10.42 3.89 33.63
N ARG A 188 -9.86 5.00 34.12
CA ARG A 188 -8.79 5.73 33.43
C ARG A 188 -7.53 4.88 33.31
N ASP A 189 -7.12 4.20 34.38
CA ASP A 189 -5.92 3.37 34.40
C ASP A 189 -6.04 2.17 33.46
N TRP A 190 -7.21 1.53 33.41
CA TRP A 190 -7.52 0.48 32.42
C TRP A 190 -7.41 0.99 30.99
N ARG A 191 -7.92 2.19 30.69
CA ARG A 191 -7.81 2.80 29.35
C ARG A 191 -6.36 3.16 28.99
N VAL A 192 -5.61 3.72 29.93
CA VAL A 192 -4.18 4.03 29.72
C VAL A 192 -3.38 2.76 29.47
N ARG A 193 -3.68 1.69 30.22
CA ARG A 193 -3.04 0.40 30.03
C ARG A 193 -3.39 -0.21 28.67
N ALA A 194 -4.67 -0.21 28.29
CA ALA A 194 -5.13 -0.72 27.00
C ALA A 194 -4.60 0.06 25.78
N MET A 195 -4.27 1.36 25.95
CA MET A 195 -3.59 2.13 24.89
C MET A 195 -2.12 1.73 24.70
N LYS A 196 -1.46 1.31 25.78
CA LYS A 196 -0.05 0.87 25.74
C LYS A 196 0.09 -0.60 25.34
N ASP A 197 -0.88 -1.40 25.77
CA ASP A 197 -0.90 -2.84 25.54
C ASP A 197 -2.29 -3.29 25.06
N PRO A 198 -2.45 -3.52 23.75
CA PRO A 198 -3.69 -4.04 23.17
C PRO A 198 -4.10 -5.42 23.68
N GLN A 199 -3.20 -6.23 24.25
CA GLN A 199 -3.54 -7.56 24.80
C GLN A 199 -4.53 -7.47 25.96
N VAL A 200 -4.49 -6.37 26.72
CA VAL A 200 -5.42 -6.11 27.82
C VAL A 200 -6.87 -6.03 27.34
N VAL A 201 -7.12 -5.62 26.10
CA VAL A 201 -8.47 -5.62 25.53
C VAL A 201 -8.90 -7.03 25.13
N PHE A 202 -7.99 -7.84 24.57
CA PHE A 202 -8.28 -9.24 24.23
C PHE A 202 -8.58 -10.06 25.48
N ASP A 203 -7.72 -10.02 26.49
CA ASP A 203 -7.92 -10.70 27.77
C ASP A 203 -9.25 -10.32 28.44
N HIS A 204 -9.69 -9.06 28.29
CA HIS A 204 -10.95 -8.59 28.85
C HIS A 204 -12.15 -9.08 28.04
N VAL A 205 -12.05 -9.11 26.71
CA VAL A 205 -13.10 -9.69 25.84
C VAL A 205 -13.24 -11.19 26.10
N ASP A 206 -12.14 -11.92 26.23
CA ASP A 206 -12.14 -13.36 26.47
C ASP A 206 -12.72 -13.72 27.85
N ARG A 207 -12.45 -12.87 28.86
CA ARG A 207 -12.89 -13.11 30.24
C ARG A 207 -14.27 -12.57 30.58
N TYR A 208 -14.70 -11.45 29.97
CA TYR A 208 -15.93 -10.72 30.34
C TYR A 208 -16.84 -10.37 29.16
N GLY A 209 -16.47 -10.75 27.95
CA GLY A 209 -17.24 -10.51 26.74
C GLY A 209 -17.06 -9.13 26.12
N GLU A 210 -17.37 -9.04 24.83
CA GLU A 210 -17.20 -7.82 24.03
C GLU A 210 -18.06 -6.65 24.51
N ALA A 211 -19.28 -6.93 24.98
CA ALA A 211 -20.17 -5.89 25.49
C ALA A 211 -19.58 -5.18 26.73
N SER A 212 -18.88 -5.94 27.60
CA SER A 212 -18.16 -5.41 28.76
C SER A 212 -16.96 -4.58 28.31
N ALA A 213 -16.17 -5.08 27.35
CA ALA A 213 -15.03 -4.37 26.78
C ALA A 213 -15.43 -3.03 26.14
N ARG A 214 -16.53 -2.98 25.37
CA ARG A 214 -17.05 -1.76 24.73
C ARG A 214 -17.54 -0.71 25.74
N ARG A 215 -17.90 -1.11 26.96
CA ARG A 215 -18.28 -0.19 28.05
C ARG A 215 -17.04 0.34 28.78
N LEU A 216 -16.06 -0.51 29.06
CA LEU A 216 -14.83 -0.13 29.79
C LEU A 216 -13.91 0.74 28.91
N PHE A 217 -13.68 0.28 27.69
CA PHE A 217 -12.82 0.92 26.70
C PHE A 217 -13.64 1.78 25.74
N THR A 218 -12.96 2.61 24.92
CA THR A 218 -13.67 3.32 23.86
C THR A 218 -14.06 2.35 22.76
N VAL A 219 -15.28 2.49 22.22
CA VAL A 219 -15.78 1.68 21.09
C VAL A 219 -14.77 1.63 19.95
N ARG A 220 -14.14 2.78 19.65
CA ARG A 220 -13.10 2.90 18.63
C ARG A 220 -11.86 2.05 18.92
N LEU A 221 -11.42 1.94 20.19
CA LEU A 221 -10.27 1.12 20.57
C LEU A 221 -10.59 -0.36 20.42
N VAL A 222 -11.77 -0.80 20.88
CA VAL A 222 -12.21 -2.20 20.72
C VAL A 222 -12.29 -2.58 19.24
N ASP A 223 -12.90 -1.73 18.40
CA ASP A 223 -12.97 -1.98 16.96
C ASP A 223 -11.59 -1.99 16.30
N GLN A 224 -10.65 -1.15 16.76
CA GLN A 224 -9.28 -1.13 16.25
C GLN A 224 -8.52 -2.41 16.62
N VAL A 225 -8.63 -2.86 17.87
CA VAL A 225 -7.95 -4.05 18.37
C VAL A 225 -8.53 -5.33 17.73
N GLN A 226 -9.86 -5.43 17.58
CA GLN A 226 -10.49 -6.54 16.86
C GLN A 226 -10.12 -6.57 15.37
N ARG A 227 -10.03 -5.41 14.71
CA ARG A 227 -9.50 -5.32 13.35
C ARG A 227 -8.06 -5.84 13.27
N LEU A 228 -7.23 -5.60 14.29
CA LEU A 228 -5.85 -6.10 14.34
C LEU A 228 -5.79 -7.62 14.60
N ALA A 229 -6.68 -8.20 15.42
CA ALA A 229 -6.78 -9.66 15.58
C ALA A 229 -7.25 -10.37 14.30
N GLY A 230 -8.23 -9.79 13.59
CA GLY A 230 -8.72 -10.32 12.33
C GLY A 230 -7.70 -10.30 11.18
N LEU A 231 -6.57 -9.60 11.35
CA LEU A 231 -5.48 -9.59 10.39
C LEU A 231 -4.53 -10.78 10.52
N GLY A 232 -4.72 -11.65 11.52
CA GLY A 232 -3.83 -12.76 11.79
C GLY A 232 -2.48 -12.23 12.26
N HIS A 233 -2.08 -12.59 13.48
CA HIS A 233 -0.73 -12.29 13.93
C HIS A 233 0.27 -12.90 12.94
N LEU A 234 1.01 -12.07 12.22
CA LEU A 234 2.35 -12.43 11.78
C LEU A 234 3.14 -12.64 13.07
N ASN A 235 3.02 -13.83 13.65
CA ASN A 235 3.87 -14.29 14.73
C ASN A 235 5.25 -14.54 14.09
N LEU A 236 6.01 -13.46 13.93
CA LEU A 236 7.45 -13.53 13.74
C LEU A 236 7.98 -14.03 15.08
N GLY A 237 8.05 -15.36 15.22
CA GLY A 237 8.55 -16.02 16.41
C GLY A 237 9.82 -15.32 16.88
N TYR A 238 9.72 -14.66 18.03
CA TYR A 238 10.87 -14.16 18.74
C TYR A 238 11.60 -15.39 19.26
N ILE A 239 12.57 -15.89 18.48
CA ILE A 239 13.60 -16.76 19.03
C ILE A 239 14.61 -15.80 19.66
N PRO A 240 14.70 -15.67 20.99
CA PRO A 240 15.82 -14.98 21.61
C PRO A 240 17.09 -15.73 21.20
N TRP A 241 18.04 -15.01 20.62
CA TRP A 241 19.37 -15.51 20.28
C TRP A 241 20.23 -15.69 21.54
N GLU A 242 19.78 -16.58 22.42
CA GLU A 242 20.62 -17.15 23.47
C GLU A 242 20.41 -18.66 23.47
N LEU A 243 21.26 -19.36 22.72
CA LEU A 243 22.12 -20.45 23.19
C LEU A 243 22.80 -21.10 21.98
N SER A 244 24.13 -21.06 22.02
CA SER A 244 25.06 -21.89 21.25
C SER A 244 24.83 -23.38 21.48
#